data_AF-A0A2E1JGN0-F1
#
_entry.id   AF-A0A2E1JGN0-F1
#
_cell.length_a   1.000
_cell.length_b   1.000
_cell.length_c   1.000
_cell.angle_alpha   90.00
_cell.angle_beta   90.00
_cell.angle_gamma   90.00
#
_symmetry.space_group_name_H-M   'P 1'
#
loop_
_entity.id
_entity.type
_entity.pdbx_description
1 polymer ?
#
loop_
_entity_poly.entity_id
_entity_poly.type
_entity_poly.pdbx_seq_one_letter_code
_entity_poly.pdbx_strand_id
1 'polypeptide(L)'
;MIDSSNQNRTEMVEYIDSYFLNLYSDVVPIKEAKVNSESPAWAIDRLSILILKIYHMDEEAKRTDVSDDHKQNCQAKLDVLLEQQKDLSESIDQLLEDIASGEKKMRVYKQMKMYNDESLNPVLYKKDDSKKG
;
A
#
# COMPACT_ATOMS: atom_id res chain seq x y z
N MET A 1 -3.12 6.45 18.95
CA MET A 1 -4.37 6.13 18.21
C MET A 1 -4.11 6.06 16.71
N ILE A 2 -3.37 7.01 16.11
CA ILE A 2 -2.94 6.94 14.70
C ILE A 2 -1.87 5.86 14.46
N ASP A 3 -0.89 5.73 15.37
CA ASP A 3 0.20 4.75 15.20
C ASP A 3 -0.28 3.30 15.15
N SER A 4 -1.25 2.92 15.98
CA SER A 4 -1.79 1.56 16.00
C SER A 4 -2.58 1.24 14.73
N SER A 5 -3.35 2.19 14.18
CA SER A 5 -4.06 1.96 12.92
C SER A 5 -3.09 1.82 11.74
N ASN A 6 -2.04 2.64 11.70
CA ASN A 6 -0.99 2.53 10.69
C ASN A 6 -0.23 1.20 10.82
N GLN A 7 0.01 0.76 12.05
CA GLN A 7 0.67 -0.51 12.32
C GLN A 7 -0.18 -1.70 11.87
N ASN A 8 -1.47 -1.73 12.20
CA ASN A 8 -2.39 -2.78 11.75
C ASN A 8 -2.48 -2.87 10.22
N ARG A 9 -2.48 -1.73 9.54
CA ARG A 9 -2.46 -1.67 8.07
C ARG A 9 -1.18 -2.28 7.51
N THR A 10 -0.02 -1.90 8.03
CA THR A 10 1.26 -2.52 7.64
C THR A 10 1.25 -4.03 7.87
N GLU A 11 0.78 -4.49 9.03
CA GLU A 11 0.74 -5.92 9.37
C GLU A 11 -0.16 -6.71 8.40
N MET A 12 -1.29 -6.12 8.01
CA MET A 12 -2.17 -6.71 7.01
C MET A 12 -1.49 -6.80 5.63
N VAL A 13 -0.76 -5.75 5.23
CA VAL A 13 0.03 -5.77 4.00
C VAL A 13 1.08 -6.88 4.04
N GLU A 14 1.85 -7.00 5.12
CA GLU A 14 2.88 -8.03 5.26
C GLU A 14 2.28 -9.46 5.30
N TYR A 15 1.08 -9.61 5.86
CA TYR A 15 0.34 -10.87 5.84
C TYR A 15 -0.07 -11.27 4.41
N ILE A 16 -0.63 -10.35 3.63
CA ILE A 16 -1.03 -10.59 2.23
C ILE A 16 0.21 -10.89 1.36
N ASP A 17 1.30 -10.16 1.57
CA ASP A 17 2.57 -10.44 0.87
C ASP A 17 3.13 -11.82 1.21
N SER A 18 2.98 -12.27 2.45
CA SER A 18 3.38 -13.62 2.85
C SER A 18 2.56 -14.69 2.13
N TYR A 19 1.27 -14.44 1.92
CA TYR A 19 0.42 -15.30 1.10
C TYR A 19 0.92 -15.38 -0.35
N PHE A 20 1.20 -14.24 -0.99
CA PHE A 20 1.69 -14.24 -2.38
C PHE A 20 3.09 -14.87 -2.53
N LEU A 21 3.98 -14.68 -1.55
CA LEU A 21 5.28 -15.36 -1.53
C LEU A 21 5.12 -16.88 -1.49
N ASN A 22 4.18 -17.37 -0.69
CA ASN A 22 3.88 -18.79 -0.64
C ASN A 22 3.23 -19.28 -1.95
N LEU A 23 2.28 -18.52 -2.49
CA LEU A 23 1.58 -18.84 -3.73
C LEU A 23 2.54 -19.00 -4.92
N TYR A 24 3.56 -18.15 -5.00
CA TYR A 24 4.55 -18.14 -6.09
C TYR A 24 5.89 -18.78 -5.71
N SER A 25 5.92 -19.60 -4.66
CA SER A 25 7.16 -20.20 -4.13
C SER A 25 7.84 -21.16 -5.12
N ASP A 26 7.07 -21.84 -5.97
CA ASP A 26 7.57 -22.76 -7.00
C ASP A 26 7.90 -22.06 -8.33
N VAL A 27 7.63 -20.76 -8.46
CA VAL A 27 7.95 -20.02 -9.69
C VAL A 27 9.46 -19.82 -9.78
N VAL A 28 10.06 -20.30 -10.87
CA VAL A 28 11.48 -20.12 -11.17
C VAL A 28 11.65 -18.87 -12.04
N PRO A 29 12.28 -17.79 -11.53
CA PRO A 29 12.46 -16.58 -12.32
C PRO A 29 13.40 -16.80 -13.49
N ILE A 30 13.11 -16.19 -14.63
CA ILE A 30 14.02 -16.21 -15.79
C ILE A 30 15.33 -15.50 -15.46
N LYS A 31 16.39 -15.78 -16.21
CA LYS A 31 17.74 -15.24 -15.94
C LYS A 31 17.75 -13.71 -15.93
N GLU A 32 16.99 -13.10 -16.84
CA GLU A 32 16.85 -11.65 -17.00
C GLU A 32 15.70 -11.04 -16.17
N ALA A 33 15.09 -11.81 -15.26
CA ALA A 33 13.92 -11.37 -14.51
C ALA A 33 14.23 -10.14 -13.66
N LYS A 34 13.35 -9.15 -13.79
CA LYS A 34 13.45 -7.86 -13.09
C LYS A 34 12.94 -7.99 -11.66
N VAL A 35 13.26 -7.01 -10.81
CA VAL A 35 12.69 -6.91 -9.46
C VAL A 35 11.48 -5.99 -9.50
N ASN A 36 10.44 -6.32 -8.75
CA ASN A 36 9.28 -5.45 -8.56
C ASN A 36 9.65 -4.19 -7.73
N SER A 37 9.13 -3.03 -8.12
CA SER A 37 9.32 -1.78 -7.36
C SER A 37 8.51 -1.75 -6.06
N GLU A 38 7.33 -2.35 -6.07
CA GLU A 38 6.45 -2.53 -4.92
C GLU A 38 5.88 -3.94 -4.92
N SER A 39 5.54 -4.47 -3.76
CA SER A 39 4.94 -5.80 -3.65
C SER A 39 3.44 -5.75 -4.01
N PRO A 40 2.85 -6.91 -4.36
CA PRO A 40 1.41 -6.99 -4.63
C PRO A 40 0.55 -6.40 -3.52
N ALA A 41 0.86 -6.68 -2.24
CA ALA A 41 0.05 -6.18 -1.13
C ALA A 41 0.15 -4.65 -0.97
N TRP A 42 1.32 -4.05 -1.18
CA TRP A 42 1.47 -2.58 -1.16
C TRP A 42 0.72 -1.91 -2.30
N ALA A 43 0.71 -2.51 -3.49
CA ALA A 43 -0.06 -1.99 -4.63
C ALA A 43 -1.57 -2.06 -4.35
N ILE A 44 -2.06 -3.15 -3.76
CA ILE A 44 -3.46 -3.31 -3.33
C ILE A 44 -3.84 -2.32 -2.22
N ASP A 45 -2.94 -2.09 -1.25
CA ASP A 45 -3.15 -1.07 -0.21
C ASP A 45 -3.34 0.32 -0.82
N ARG A 46 -2.48 0.71 -1.77
CA ARG A 46 -2.65 1.97 -2.52
C ARG A 46 -4.00 2.03 -3.25
N LEU A 47 -4.41 0.93 -3.88
CA LEU A 47 -5.70 0.84 -4.56
C LEU A 47 -6.88 1.02 -3.58
N SER A 48 -6.81 0.42 -2.39
CA SER A 48 -7.85 0.58 -1.36
C SER A 48 -8.02 2.03 -0.91
N ILE A 49 -6.90 2.75 -0.73
CA ILE A 49 -6.92 4.19 -0.40
C ILE A 49 -7.53 5.00 -1.54
N LEU A 50 -7.20 4.66 -2.78
CA LEU A 50 -7.75 5.33 -3.96
C LEU A 50 -9.26 5.12 -4.05
N ILE A 51 -9.76 3.92 -3.80
CA ILE A 51 -11.20 3.61 -3.78
C ILE A 51 -11.93 4.46 -2.73
N LEU A 52 -11.36 4.64 -1.54
CA LEU A 52 -11.94 5.52 -0.52
C LEU A 52 -12.00 6.99 -0.98
N LYS A 53 -10.97 7.45 -1.68
CA LYS A 53 -10.97 8.81 -2.27
C LYS A 53 -12.05 8.96 -3.34
N ILE A 54 -12.20 7.96 -4.21
CA ILE A 54 -13.25 7.92 -5.25
C ILE A 54 -14.62 8.01 -4.60
N TYR A 55 -14.89 7.18 -3.59
CA TYR A 55 -16.17 7.18 -2.87
C TYR A 55 -16.52 8.58 -2.34
N HIS A 56 -15.60 9.23 -1.61
CA HIS A 56 -15.87 10.56 -1.06
C HIS A 56 -15.95 11.65 -2.13
N MET A 57 -15.18 11.55 -3.22
CA MET A 57 -15.24 12.52 -4.31
C MET A 57 -16.54 12.40 -5.11
N ASP A 58 -17.04 11.18 -5.29
CA ASP A 58 -18.31 10.90 -5.94
C ASP A 58 -19.49 11.46 -5.15
N GLU A 59 -19.50 11.29 -3.83
CA GLU A 59 -20.48 11.93 -2.94
C GLU A 59 -20.44 13.47 -3.08
N GLU A 60 -19.25 14.06 -3.11
CA GLU A 60 -19.07 15.51 -3.24
C GLU A 60 -19.51 16.03 -4.62
N ALA A 61 -19.24 15.29 -5.70
CA ALA A 61 -19.64 15.65 -7.06
C ALA A 61 -21.18 15.60 -7.26
N LYS A 62 -21.88 14.74 -6.49
CA LYS A 62 -23.33 14.57 -6.54
C LYS A 62 -24.12 15.54 -5.67
N ARG A 63 -23.44 16.35 -4.85
CA ARG A 63 -24.10 17.35 -3.99
C ARG A 63 -24.97 18.31 -4.78
N THR A 64 -26.14 18.61 -4.25
CA THR A 64 -27.10 19.55 -4.88
C THR A 64 -27.11 20.93 -4.23
N ASP A 65 -26.44 21.10 -3.08
CA ASP A 65 -26.41 22.30 -2.25
C ASP A 65 -25.22 23.24 -2.55
N VAL A 66 -24.54 23.03 -3.68
CA VAL A 66 -23.31 23.72 -4.11
C VAL A 66 -23.44 24.28 -5.52
N SER A 67 -22.57 25.22 -5.89
CA SER A 67 -22.58 25.83 -7.23
C SER A 67 -22.23 24.83 -8.33
N ASP A 68 -22.68 25.11 -9.55
CA ASP A 68 -22.36 24.27 -10.71
C ASP A 68 -20.84 24.23 -10.99
N ASP A 69 -20.12 25.34 -10.78
CA ASP A 69 -18.65 25.38 -10.86
C ASP A 69 -17.99 24.42 -9.87
N HIS A 70 -18.51 24.31 -8.64
CA HIS A 70 -18.00 23.37 -7.64
C HIS A 70 -18.23 21.92 -8.09
N LYS A 71 -19.43 21.60 -8.60
CA LYS A 71 -19.74 20.26 -9.12
C LYS A 71 -18.83 19.88 -10.28
N GLN A 72 -18.63 20.79 -11.23
CA GLN A 72 -17.74 20.55 -12.37
C GLN A 72 -16.30 20.31 -11.92
N ASN A 73 -15.79 21.10 -10.96
CA ASN A 73 -14.47 20.89 -10.39
C ASN A 73 -14.32 19.56 -9.66
N CYS A 74 -15.34 19.13 -8.91
CA CYS A 74 -15.34 17.83 -8.24
C CYS A 74 -15.46 16.67 -9.24
N GLN A 75 -16.29 16.81 -10.28
CA GLN A 75 -16.39 15.83 -11.35
C GLN A 75 -15.05 15.65 -12.08
N ALA A 76 -14.37 16.75 -12.43
CA ALA A 76 -13.05 16.67 -13.08
C ALA A 76 -12.02 15.95 -12.18
N LYS A 77 -12.07 16.15 -10.87
CA LYS A 77 -11.21 15.40 -9.92
C LYS A 77 -11.60 13.92 -9.84
N LEU A 78 -12.90 13.62 -9.84
CA LEU A 78 -13.41 12.26 -9.84
C LEU A 78 -12.95 11.50 -11.09
N ASP A 79 -13.02 12.12 -12.26
CA ASP A 79 -12.61 11.52 -13.52
C ASP A 79 -11.11 11.13 -13.49
N VAL A 80 -10.25 11.99 -12.93
CA VAL A 80 -8.82 11.68 -12.73
C VAL A 80 -8.64 10.52 -11.75
N LEU A 81 -9.41 10.45 -10.66
CA LEU A 81 -9.30 9.34 -9.71
C LEU A 81 -9.75 8.01 -10.33
N LEU A 82 -10.77 8.04 -11.19
CA LEU A 82 -11.26 6.86 -11.92
C LEU A 82 -10.23 6.36 -12.95
N GLU A 83 -9.56 7.28 -13.65
CA GLU A 83 -8.43 6.94 -14.53
C GLU A 83 -7.29 6.29 -13.75
N GLN A 84 -6.90 6.89 -12.61
CA GLN A 84 -5.89 6.30 -11.72
C GLN A 84 -6.28 4.90 -11.21
N GLN A 85 -7.57 4.65 -10.97
CA GLN A 85 -8.05 3.34 -10.52
C GLN A 85 -7.85 2.29 -11.61
N LYS A 86 -8.18 2.65 -12.85
CA LYS A 86 -7.99 1.78 -14.00
C LYS A 86 -6.51 1.45 -14.19
N ASP A 87 -5.65 2.46 -14.28
CA ASP A 87 -4.21 2.29 -14.47
C ASP A 87 -3.58 1.44 -13.36
N LEU A 88 -3.97 1.71 -12.11
CA LEU A 88 -3.45 0.98 -10.97
C LEU A 88 -3.91 -0.48 -10.96
N SER A 89 -5.17 -0.75 -11.32
CA SER A 89 -5.69 -2.12 -11.39
C SER A 89 -4.99 -2.91 -12.48
N GLU A 90 -4.87 -2.34 -13.69
CA GLU A 90 -4.15 -2.96 -14.80
C GLU A 90 -2.68 -3.21 -14.45
N SER A 91 -2.03 -2.26 -13.76
CA SER A 91 -0.63 -2.43 -13.32
C SER A 91 -0.47 -3.53 -12.26
N ILE A 92 -1.45 -3.71 -11.38
CA ILE A 92 -1.45 -4.81 -10.39
C ILE A 92 -1.62 -6.15 -11.08
N ASP A 93 -2.55 -6.26 -12.03
CA ASP A 93 -2.77 -7.49 -12.81
C ASP A 93 -1.48 -7.86 -13.55
N GLN A 94 -0.87 -6.91 -14.26
CA GLN A 94 0.41 -7.12 -14.95
C GLN A 94 1.52 -7.53 -13.98
N LEU A 95 1.60 -6.93 -12.78
CA LEU A 95 2.58 -7.32 -11.77
C LEU A 95 2.40 -8.78 -11.33
N LEU A 96 1.16 -9.21 -11.12
CA LEU A 96 0.85 -10.59 -10.72
C LEU A 96 1.16 -11.57 -11.85
N GLU A 97 0.84 -11.24 -13.09
CA GLU A 97 1.18 -12.04 -14.28
C GLU A 97 2.69 -12.17 -14.48
N ASP A 98 3.42 -11.05 -14.37
CA ASP A 98 4.88 -11.03 -14.47
C ASP A 98 5.53 -11.88 -13.37
N ILE A 99 4.97 -11.87 -12.15
CA ILE A 99 5.45 -12.71 -11.06
C ILE A 99 5.13 -14.18 -11.34
N ALA A 100 3.91 -14.49 -11.77
CA ALA A 100 3.48 -15.87 -12.04
C ALA A 100 4.25 -16.54 -13.19
N SER A 101 4.63 -15.75 -14.22
CA SER A 101 5.43 -16.20 -15.36
C SER A 101 6.93 -16.25 -15.08
N GLY A 102 7.38 -15.69 -13.94
CA GLY A 102 8.80 -15.60 -13.59
C GLY A 102 9.56 -14.46 -14.27
N GLU A 103 8.88 -13.56 -14.99
CA GLU A 103 9.46 -12.33 -15.55
C GLU A 103 9.87 -11.31 -14.48
N LYS A 104 9.18 -11.33 -13.34
CA LYS A 104 9.54 -10.57 -12.13
C LYS A 104 9.83 -11.48 -10.95
N LYS A 105 10.92 -11.17 -10.26
CA LYS A 105 11.25 -11.72 -8.95
C LYS A 105 10.42 -10.99 -7.90
N MET A 106 9.48 -11.69 -7.27
CA MET A 106 8.75 -11.14 -6.15
C MET A 106 9.70 -10.87 -4.97
N ARG A 107 9.82 -9.60 -4.59
CA ARG A 107 10.55 -9.12 -3.42
C ARG A 107 9.58 -8.38 -2.51
N VAL A 108 9.65 -8.73 -1.22
CA VAL A 108 8.94 -8.03 -0.14
C VAL A 108 9.97 -7.31 0.71
N TYR A 109 9.62 -6.11 1.16
CA TYR A 109 10.46 -5.29 2.04
C TYR A 109 9.69 -5.05 3.33
N LYS A 110 9.98 -5.86 4.35
CA LYS A 110 9.36 -5.71 5.68
C LYS A 110 9.74 -4.37 6.30
N GLN A 111 8.81 -3.76 7.03
CA GLN A 111 9.12 -2.50 7.71
C GLN A 111 10.13 -2.72 8.85
N MET A 112 11.32 -2.13 8.72
CA MET A 112 12.34 -2.14 9.76
C MET A 112 12.10 -0.98 10.73
N LYS A 113 11.10 -1.10 11.62
CA LYS A 113 10.84 -0.10 12.67
C LYS A 113 11.61 -0.46 13.95
N MET A 114 12.50 0.43 14.38
CA MET A 114 13.23 0.29 15.66
C MET A 114 12.33 0.24 16.90
N TYR A 115 11.17 0.89 16.87
CA TYR A 115 10.29 1.00 18.05
C TYR A 115 9.49 -0.27 18.34
N ASN A 116 9.37 -1.18 17.36
CA ASN A 116 8.65 -2.44 17.51
C ASN A 116 9.52 -3.54 18.15
N ASP A 117 10.83 -3.31 18.22
CA ASP A 117 11.77 -4.14 18.96
C ASP A 117 12.12 -3.40 20.26
N GLU A 118 11.73 -3.96 21.40
CA GLU A 118 11.99 -3.35 22.72
C GLU A 118 13.49 -3.08 22.94
N SER A 119 14.37 -3.90 22.34
CA SER A 119 15.83 -3.74 22.45
C SER A 119 16.40 -2.59 21.60
N LEU A 120 15.66 -2.13 20.60
CA LEU A 120 16.06 -1.05 19.70
C LEU A 120 15.28 0.25 19.96
N ASN A 121 14.31 0.25 20.87
CA ASN A 121 13.47 1.41 21.16
C ASN A 121 14.22 2.48 22.00
N PRO A 122 14.54 3.66 21.42
CA PRO A 122 15.28 4.73 22.10
C PRO A 122 14.65 5.26 23.38
N VAL A 123 13.33 5.12 23.50
CA VAL A 123 12.59 5.61 24.66
C VAL A 123 12.73 4.64 25.84
N LEU A 124 12.94 3.35 25.58
CA LEU A 124 13.06 2.32 26.61
C LEU A 124 14.47 2.31 27.21
N TYR A 125 15.54 2.31 26.40
CA TYR A 125 16.90 2.31 26.95
C TYR A 125 17.36 3.67 27.51
N LYS A 126 16.83 4.81 27.01
CA LYS A 126 17.10 6.13 27.64
C LYS A 126 16.48 6.27 29.03
N LYS A 127 15.46 5.49 29.39
CA LYS A 127 14.94 5.44 30.76
C LYS A 127 15.89 4.70 31.70
N ASP A 128 16.65 3.71 31.22
CA ASP A 128 17.58 2.94 32.04
C ASP A 128 18.87 3.71 32.38
N ASP A 129 19.31 4.63 31.52
CA ASP A 129 20.45 5.50 31.84
C ASP A 129 20.16 6.53 32.94
N SER A 130 18.88 6.84 33.19
CA SER A 130 18.47 7.76 34.27
C SER A 130 18.50 7.15 35.68
N LYS A 131 18.76 5.84 35.81
CA LYS A 131 18.88 5.12 37.09
C LYS A 131 20.33 4.84 37.50
N LYS A 132 21.32 5.37 36.77
CA LYS A 132 22.76 5.22 37.07
C LYS A 132 23.41 6.50 37.62
N GLY A 133 22.64 7.45 38.14
CA GLY A 133 23.13 8.64 38.84
C GLY A 133 22.73 8.64 40.30
#